data_AF-A0A7S0NVB6-F1
#
_entry.id   AF-A0A7S0NVB6-F1
#
_cell.length_a   1.000
_cell.length_b   1.000
_cell.length_c   1.000
_cell.angle_alpha   90.00
_cell.angle_beta   90.00
_cell.angle_gamma   90.00
#
_symmetry.space_group_name_H-M   'P 1'
#
loop_
_entity.id
_entity.type
_entity.pdbx_description
1 polymer ?
#
loop_
_entity_poly.entity_id
_entity_poly.type
_entity_poly.pdbx_seq_one_letter_code
_entity_poly.pdbx_strand_id
1 'polypeptide(L)'
;MPSATSVDAIQGFGSIVFAQIRFLVVNLAKKNQKVSVQELSHLIGLYGESAFVYMLRCLLEEIDFRDTKAQKDTLKVSLLAQEWAKLSTRPNAVSLTCEV
;
A
#
# COMPACT_ATOMS: atom_id res chain seq x y z
N MET A 1 1.06 -33.38 3.54
CA MET A 1 1.37 -32.54 4.72
C MET A 1 1.41 -31.11 4.24
N PRO A 2 0.52 -30.22 4.70
CA PRO A 2 0.48 -28.85 4.22
C PRO A 2 1.68 -28.10 4.80
N SER A 3 2.53 -27.60 3.91
CA SER A 3 3.59 -26.66 4.24
C SER A 3 2.93 -25.38 4.74
N ALA A 4 3.15 -25.06 6.02
CA ALA A 4 2.75 -23.78 6.60
C ALA A 4 3.44 -22.66 5.82
N THR A 5 2.72 -22.09 4.85
CA THR A 5 3.03 -20.80 4.26
C THR A 5 3.12 -19.81 5.42
N SER A 6 4.18 -19.02 5.44
CA SER A 6 4.64 -18.08 6.47
C SER A 6 3.68 -16.90 6.77
N VAL A 7 2.38 -17.12 6.70
CA VAL A 7 1.32 -16.11 6.85
C VAL A 7 1.01 -15.82 8.33
N ASP A 8 1.50 -16.65 9.26
CA ASP A 8 1.21 -16.53 10.69
C ASP A 8 2.07 -15.48 11.44
N ALA A 9 3.01 -14.81 10.78
CA ALA A 9 3.97 -13.91 11.43
C ALA A 9 3.45 -12.47 11.71
N ILE A 10 2.13 -12.23 11.63
CA ILE A 10 1.55 -10.93 11.98
C ILE A 10 0.71 -11.02 13.26
N GLN A 11 1.32 -11.52 14.34
CA GLN A 11 0.68 -11.59 15.66
C GLN A 11 1.21 -10.44 16.54
N GLY A 12 0.67 -9.23 16.33
CA GLY A 12 1.01 -8.00 17.06
C GLY A 12 0.36 -6.74 16.47
N PHE A 13 0.59 -5.55 17.05
CA PHE A 13 0.04 -4.27 16.56
C PHE A 13 0.33 -3.99 15.07
N GLY A 14 1.43 -4.53 14.53
CA GLY A 14 1.73 -4.47 13.08
C GLY A 14 0.63 -5.09 12.21
N SER A 15 -0.08 -6.10 12.72
CA SER A 15 -1.24 -6.73 12.06
C SER A 15 -2.40 -5.76 11.89
N ILE A 16 -2.67 -4.98 12.93
CA ILE A 16 -3.77 -4.02 12.94
C ILE A 16 -3.48 -2.87 11.99
N VAL A 17 -2.24 -2.36 12.00
CA VAL A 17 -1.82 -1.27 11.12
C VAL A 17 -1.85 -1.71 9.66
N PHE A 18 -1.33 -2.90 9.35
CA PHE A 18 -1.36 -3.44 8.00
C PHE A 18 -2.79 -3.74 7.54
N ALA A 19 -3.64 -4.28 8.42
CA ALA A 19 -5.07 -4.44 8.12
C ALA A 19 -5.73 -3.08 7.81
N GLN A 20 -5.42 -2.03 8.58
CA GLN A 20 -5.93 -0.68 8.35
C GLN A 20 -5.45 -0.10 7.01
N ILE A 21 -4.16 -0.24 6.68
CA ILE A 21 -3.60 0.19 5.39
C ILE A 21 -4.32 -0.53 4.24
N ARG A 22 -4.47 -1.86 4.33
CA ARG A 22 -5.18 -2.65 3.31
C ARG A 22 -6.63 -2.18 3.18
N PHE A 23 -7.32 -1.95 4.29
CA PHE A 23 -8.70 -1.45 4.29
C PHE A 23 -8.82 -0.11 3.55
N LEU A 24 -7.92 0.84 3.84
CA LEU A 24 -7.92 2.17 3.21
C LEU A 24 -7.64 2.09 1.70
N VAL A 25 -6.73 1.20 1.28
CA VAL A 25 -6.40 0.99 -0.14
C VAL A 25 -7.56 0.31 -0.88
N VAL A 26 -8.09 -0.79 -0.35
CA VAL A 26 -9.19 -1.54 -0.97
C VAL A 26 -10.44 -0.67 -1.14
N ASN A 27 -10.77 0.12 -0.12
CA ASN A 27 -11.98 0.94 -0.09
C ASN A 27 -11.76 2.37 -0.62
N LEU A 28 -10.64 2.62 -1.31
CA LEU A 28 -10.35 3.93 -1.86
C LEU A 28 -11.37 4.32 -2.94
N ALA A 29 -12.06 5.44 -2.72
CA ALA A 29 -13.08 5.96 -3.61
C ALA A 29 -13.03 7.50 -3.65
N LYS A 30 -13.63 8.12 -4.67
CA LYS A 30 -13.61 9.59 -4.83
C LYS A 30 -14.10 10.33 -3.57
N LYS A 31 -15.11 9.77 -2.88
CA LYS A 31 -15.74 10.37 -1.69
C LYS A 31 -14.84 10.38 -0.44
N ASN A 32 -13.93 9.42 -0.30
CA ASN A 32 -13.08 9.27 0.88
C ASN A 32 -11.60 9.52 0.59
N GLN A 33 -11.22 9.77 -0.67
CA GLN A 33 -9.82 9.87 -1.11
C GLN A 33 -8.97 10.77 -0.21
N LYS A 34 -9.40 12.00 0.08
CA LYS A 34 -8.61 12.93 0.91
C LYS A 34 -8.36 12.37 2.31
N VAL A 35 -9.40 11.83 2.95
CA VAL A 35 -9.32 11.26 4.30
C VAL A 35 -8.44 10.01 4.28
N SER A 36 -8.65 9.11 3.33
CA SER A 36 -7.86 7.88 3.20
C SER A 36 -6.38 8.17 2.96
N VAL A 37 -6.06 9.13 2.08
CA VAL A 37 -4.65 9.50 1.80
C VAL A 37 -4.00 10.17 3.00
N GLN A 38 -4.73 11.02 3.73
CA GLN A 38 -4.22 11.66 4.95
C GLN A 38 -3.93 10.61 6.04
N GLU A 39 -4.83 9.65 6.23
CA GLU A 39 -4.65 8.57 7.21
C GLU A 39 -3.50 7.64 6.82
N LEU A 40 -3.39 7.25 5.54
CA LEU A 40 -2.25 6.48 5.03
C LEU A 40 -0.93 7.21 5.30
N SER A 41 -0.87 8.51 5.02
CA SER A 41 0.32 9.32 5.28
C SER A 41 0.64 9.38 6.78
N HIS A 42 -0.37 9.43 7.65
CA HIS A 42 -0.18 9.43 9.09
C HIS A 42 0.39 8.09 9.58
N LEU A 43 -0.21 6.97 9.16
CA LEU A 43 0.26 5.62 9.50
C LEU A 43 1.69 5.38 8.99
N ILE A 44 2.01 5.78 7.76
CA ILE A 44 3.37 5.67 7.24
C ILE A 44 4.35 6.53 8.06
N GLY A 45 3.95 7.74 8.46
CA GLY A 45 4.77 8.59 9.31
C GLY A 45 5.07 7.99 10.69
N LEU A 46 4.13 7.23 11.26
CA LEU A 46 4.29 6.57 12.56
C LEU A 46 5.08 5.26 12.50
N TYR A 47 4.84 4.44 11.47
CA TYR A 47 5.35 3.07 11.38
C TYR A 47 6.51 2.90 10.39
N GLY A 48 6.88 3.98 9.69
CA GLY A 48 8.08 4.04 8.86
C GLY A 48 7.99 3.23 7.57
N GLU A 49 9.15 2.75 7.12
CA GLU A 49 9.32 2.23 5.76
C GLU A 49 8.58 0.91 5.51
N SER A 50 8.46 0.04 6.51
CA SER A 50 7.72 -1.22 6.38
C SER A 50 6.24 -0.99 6.07
N ALA A 51 5.62 0.03 6.68
CA ALA A 51 4.24 0.41 6.39
C ALA A 51 4.10 1.00 4.98
N PHE A 52 5.10 1.78 4.54
CA PHE A 52 5.13 2.33 3.19
C PHE A 52 5.24 1.25 2.12
N VAL A 53 6.19 0.31 2.28
CA VAL A 53 6.37 -0.85 1.39
C VAL A 53 5.10 -1.69 1.35
N TYR A 54 4.48 -1.96 2.51
CA TYR A 54 3.24 -2.72 2.58
C TYR A 54 2.08 -2.02 1.85
N MET A 55 1.96 -0.69 1.96
CA MET A 55 0.96 0.07 1.20
C MET A 55 1.18 -0.05 -0.30
N LEU A 56 2.42 0.06 -0.78
CA LEU A 56 2.74 -0.09 -2.21
C LEU A 56 2.39 -1.49 -2.72
N ARG A 57 2.70 -2.53 -1.95
CA ARG A 57 2.27 -3.92 -2.24
C ARG A 57 0.75 -4.03 -2.33
N CYS A 58 0.01 -3.47 -1.38
CA CYS A 58 -1.46 -3.47 -1.41
C CYS A 58 -2.00 -2.78 -2.67
N LEU A 59 -1.41 -1.66 -3.09
CA LEU A 59 -1.82 -0.96 -4.30
C LEU A 59 -1.58 -1.81 -5.55
N LEU A 60 -0.41 -2.46 -5.66
CA LEU A 60 -0.08 -3.34 -6.78
C LEU A 60 -0.98 -4.58 -6.87
N GLU A 61 -1.32 -5.18 -5.72
CA GLU A 61 -2.26 -6.32 -5.66
C GLU A 61 -3.68 -5.92 -6.11
N GLU A 62 -4.10 -4.71 -5.78
CA GLU A 62 -5.48 -4.24 -5.97
C GLU A 62 -5.75 -3.64 -7.35
N ILE A 63 -4.71 -3.23 -8.08
CA ILE A 63 -4.83 -2.64 -9.41
C ILE A 63 -4.81 -3.76 -10.45
N ASP A 64 -5.89 -3.88 -11.23
CA ASP A 64 -5.87 -4.70 -12.43
C ASP A 64 -5.28 -3.93 -13.61
N PHE A 65 -3.98 -4.09 -13.85
CA PHE A 65 -3.28 -3.43 -14.95
C PHE A 65 -3.74 -3.88 -16.35
N ARG A 66 -4.53 -4.95 -16.45
CA ARG A 66 -5.03 -5.46 -17.74
C ARG A 66 -6.28 -4.70 -18.18
N ASP A 67 -7.06 -4.19 -17.24
CA ASP A 67 -8.27 -3.41 -17.51
C ASP A 67 -8.02 -1.89 -17.37
N THR A 68 -7.46 -1.31 -18.43
CA THR A 68 -7.19 0.13 -18.53
C THR A 68 -8.46 1.00 -18.60
N LYS A 69 -9.66 0.40 -18.70
CA LYS A 69 -10.94 1.13 -18.75
C LYS A 69 -11.63 1.19 -17.39
N ALA A 70 -11.14 0.44 -16.40
CA ALA A 70 -11.67 0.44 -15.05
C ALA A 70 -11.44 1.78 -14.33
N GLN A 71 -12.45 2.67 -14.38
CA GLN A 71 -12.48 3.93 -13.62
C GLN A 71 -12.25 3.75 -12.10
N LYS A 72 -12.55 2.55 -11.57
CA LYS A 72 -12.35 2.21 -10.16
C LYS A 72 -10.88 2.23 -9.74
N ASP A 73 -9.97 1.87 -10.64
CA ASP A 73 -8.55 1.73 -10.32
C ASP A 73 -7.76 3.00 -10.60
N THR A 74 -8.34 3.95 -11.35
CA THR A 74 -7.70 5.23 -11.68
C THR A 74 -7.19 5.98 -10.44
N LEU A 75 -7.93 5.95 -9.32
CA LEU A 75 -7.49 6.57 -8.07
C LEU A 75 -6.32 5.83 -7.44
N LYS A 76 -6.36 4.49 -7.42
CA LYS A 76 -5.30 3.64 -6.88
C LYS A 76 -4.02 3.79 -7.72
N VAL A 77 -4.14 3.80 -9.05
CA VAL A 77 -3.03 4.03 -9.99
C VAL A 77 -2.42 5.41 -9.79
N SER A 78 -3.24 6.46 -9.64
CA SER A 78 -2.77 7.82 -9.39
C SER A 78 -2.00 7.93 -8.07
N LEU A 79 -2.54 7.32 -7.00
CA LEU A 79 -1.86 7.27 -5.70
C LEU A 79 -0.55 6.48 -5.79
N LEU A 80 -0.55 5.32 -6.45
CA LEU A 80 0.65 4.52 -6.68
C LEU A 80 1.71 5.34 -7.40
N ALA A 81 1.38 6.00 -8.51
CA ALA A 81 2.32 6.81 -9.27
C ALA A 81 2.91 7.96 -8.43
N GLN A 82 2.08 8.63 -7.63
CA GLN A 82 2.52 9.71 -6.74
C GLN A 82 3.50 9.19 -5.67
N GLU A 83 3.17 8.09 -5.00
CA GLU A 83 4.00 7.53 -3.94
C GLU A 83 5.28 6.88 -4.50
N TRP A 84 5.20 6.26 -5.68
CA TRP A 84 6.37 5.73 -6.38
C TRP A 84 7.34 6.83 -6.82
N ALA A 85 6.81 7.97 -7.31
CA ALA A 85 7.64 9.13 -7.62
C ALA A 85 8.37 9.64 -6.37
N LYS A 86 7.69 9.72 -5.22
CA LYS A 86 8.34 10.07 -3.94
C LYS A 86 9.42 9.05 -3.57
N LEU A 87 9.15 7.75 -3.68
CA LEU A 87 10.13 6.69 -3.41
C LEU A 87 11.37 6.85 -4.29
N SER A 88 11.20 7.13 -5.58
CA SER A 88 12.32 7.28 -6.53
C SER A 88 13.30 8.41 -6.20
N THR A 89 12.87 9.41 -5.41
CA THR A 89 13.71 10.51 -4.94
C THR A 89 14.49 10.21 -3.66
N ARG A 90 14.23 9.07 -3.00
CA ARG A 90 14.90 8.69 -1.75
C ARG A 90 16.26 8.05 -2.01
N PRO A 91 17.26 8.27 -1.16
CA PRO A 91 18.59 7.67 -1.31
C PRO A 91 18.59 6.14 -1.24
N ASN A 92 17.60 5.54 -0.56
CA ASN A 92 17.40 4.10 -0.43
C ASN A 92 16.32 3.54 -1.38
N ALA A 93 15.97 4.26 -2.45
CA ALA A 93 14.91 3.86 -3.40
C ALA A 93 15.07 2.42 -3.90
N VAL A 94 16.28 2.02 -4.30
CA VAL A 94 16.55 0.68 -4.84
C VAL A 94 16.24 -0.41 -3.82
N SER A 95 16.65 -0.25 -2.57
CA SER A 95 16.37 -1.21 -1.49
C SER A 95 14.87 -1.36 -1.28
N LEU A 96 14.17 -0.23 -1.16
CA LEU A 96 12.73 -0.21 -0.93
C LEU A 96 11.95 -0.79 -2.11
N THR A 97 12.38 -0.56 -3.36
CA THR A 97 11.77 -1.17 -4.53
C THR A 97 11.94 -2.70 -4.54
N CYS A 98 13.09 -3.22 -4.13
CA CYS A 98 13.30 -4.67 -4.04
C CYS A 98 12.45 -5.33 -2.94
N GLU A 99 12.01 -4.55 -1.95
CA GLU A 99 11.11 -5.01 -0.90
C GLU A 99 9.63 -4.91 -1.29
N VAL A 100 9.27 -4.25 -2.39
CA VAL A 100 7.89 -4.26 -2.90
C VAL A 100 7.64 -5.52 -3.71
#